data_AF-A0A1B7XZV3-F1
#
_entry.id   AF-A0A1B7XZV3-F1
#
_cell.length_a   1.000
_cell.length_b   1.000
_cell.length_c   1.000
_cell.angle_alpha   90.00
_cell.angle_beta   90.00
_cell.angle_gamma   90.00
#
_symmetry.space_group_name_H-M   'P 1'
#
loop_
_entity.id
_entity.type
_entity.pdbx_description
1 polymer ?
#
loop_
_entity_poly.entity_id
_entity_poly.type
_entity_poly.pdbx_seq_one_letter_code
_entity_poly.pdbx_strand_id
1 'polypeptide(L)'
;MEAVWVIHPAYRRLSPGQKQKRGAGPGGRFTAPIDCGTAGWPVLINERDMSVRLPASEEAFQSDVEEKTSLYTSAQQQDGQVFSPFAGRVRAASLFHQSFQHSTKEPLHNNSSPDPERNTHWRQYREIDNNLVLFLQGLPDGLRLPRQARCRNAVFVNIIIHMSFICLHKAAISRMKSTGLPKSMIRRSTARLVCAAEEILNIFRMMSDMNEHLKNSILIFSVYLTSRVFLEDLDPTENVPRQDNLDFVLRIMMLSAKTLDNPVSGSMAVQLATEMRQRGLDSSAVEKALEVPQSRHLTPAFTKGSAPSSGPVFRLPSSSET
;
A
#
# COMPACT_ATOMS: atom_id res chain seq x y z
N MET A 1 19.16 16.31 1.72
CA MET A 1 20.12 15.25 2.09
C MET A 1 19.44 13.92 1.83
N GLU A 2 19.68 13.35 0.65
CA GLU A 2 19.15 12.06 0.24
C GLU A 2 20.08 10.95 0.72
N ALA A 3 19.56 9.98 1.48
CA ALA A 3 20.26 8.74 1.77
C ALA A 3 19.93 7.74 0.65
N VAL A 4 20.82 7.66 -0.33
CA VAL A 4 20.81 6.61 -1.36
C VAL A 4 21.38 5.35 -0.73
N TRP A 5 20.56 4.31 -0.58
CA TRP A 5 21.02 2.97 -0.22
C TRP A 5 21.67 2.34 -1.47
N VAL A 6 22.99 2.48 -1.60
CA VAL A 6 23.79 1.70 -2.55
C VAL A 6 24.09 0.36 -1.91
N ILE A 7 23.35 -0.68 -2.28
CA ILE A 7 23.74 -2.07 -1.99
C ILE A 7 24.80 -2.45 -3.02
N HIS A 8 26.06 -2.49 -2.58
CA HIS A 8 27.20 -2.90 -3.40
C HIS A 8 27.17 -4.43 -3.57
N PRO A 9 27.03 -4.99 -4.79
CA PRO A 9 27.21 -6.41 -4.98
C PRO A 9 28.70 -6.72 -4.99
N ALA A 10 29.17 -7.39 -3.93
CA ALA A 10 30.46 -8.03 -3.91
C ALA A 10 30.41 -9.24 -4.87
N TYR A 11 31.10 -9.17 -6.02
CA TYR A 11 31.44 -10.37 -6.78
C TYR A 11 32.91 -10.42 -7.19
N ARG A 12 33.58 -11.31 -6.46
CA ARG A 12 34.72 -12.17 -6.75
C ARG A 12 35.21 -12.19 -8.22
N ARG A 13 36.50 -11.92 -8.42
CA ARG A 13 37.26 -12.10 -9.68
C ARG A 13 37.15 -13.54 -10.18
N LEU A 14 36.81 -13.71 -11.46
CA LEU A 14 37.11 -14.91 -12.24
C LEU A 14 37.72 -14.49 -13.58
N SER A 15 38.85 -15.11 -13.91
CA SER A 15 39.72 -14.87 -15.07
C SER A 15 39.10 -15.34 -16.41
N PRO A 16 39.64 -14.90 -17.57
CA PRO A 16 38.91 -14.85 -18.83
C PRO A 16 39.07 -16.12 -19.67
N GLY A 17 37.97 -16.57 -20.28
CA GLY A 17 38.04 -17.57 -21.34
C GLY A 17 36.73 -18.31 -21.56
N GLN A 18 35.83 -17.76 -22.38
CA GLN A 18 35.28 -18.44 -23.55
C GLN A 18 34.22 -17.57 -24.23
N LYS A 19 34.48 -17.29 -25.50
CA LYS A 19 33.63 -16.57 -26.44
C LYS A 19 32.42 -17.44 -26.78
N GLN A 20 31.21 -16.87 -26.78
CA GLN A 20 30.15 -17.35 -27.68
C GLN A 20 29.43 -16.14 -28.30
N LYS A 21 29.71 -15.92 -29.59
CA LYS A 21 29.05 -14.95 -30.48
C LYS A 21 27.58 -15.34 -30.68
N ARG A 22 26.65 -14.38 -30.61
CA ARG A 22 25.46 -14.34 -31.49
C ARG A 22 25.05 -12.90 -31.83
N GLY A 23 25.09 -12.63 -33.14
CA GLY A 23 24.47 -11.60 -33.98
C GLY A 23 23.91 -10.31 -33.38
N ALA A 24 24.53 -9.19 -33.74
CA ALA A 24 23.93 -7.86 -33.73
C ALA A 24 23.46 -7.50 -35.16
N GLY A 25 22.18 -7.18 -35.32
CA GLY A 25 21.63 -6.47 -36.48
C GLY A 25 21.28 -5.04 -36.07
N PRO A 26 21.45 -4.02 -36.93
CA PRO A 26 21.42 -2.61 -36.55
C PRO A 26 20.02 -2.02 -36.67
N GLY A 27 19.65 -1.13 -35.74
CA GLY A 27 18.50 -0.24 -35.91
C GLY A 27 17.42 -0.37 -34.84
N GLY A 28 17.67 0.20 -33.67
CA GLY A 28 16.65 0.41 -32.65
C GLY A 28 17.15 1.44 -31.64
N ARG A 29 16.80 2.71 -31.86
CA ARG A 29 17.01 3.77 -30.86
C ARG A 29 16.14 3.44 -29.64
N PHE A 30 16.75 2.88 -28.59
CA PHE A 30 16.12 2.78 -27.29
C PHE A 30 16.25 4.14 -26.59
N THR A 31 15.25 5.00 -26.77
CA THR A 31 15.02 6.13 -25.87
C THR A 31 14.41 5.57 -24.59
N ALA A 32 15.18 5.57 -23.51
CA ALA A 32 14.68 5.24 -22.18
C ALA A 32 13.92 6.44 -21.59
N PRO A 33 12.64 6.30 -21.20
CA PRO A 33 11.99 7.28 -20.35
C PRO A 33 12.21 6.91 -18.87
N ILE A 34 12.78 7.87 -18.17
CA ILE A 34 12.82 8.01 -16.71
C ILE A 34 11.37 7.99 -16.19
N ASP A 35 11.02 7.09 -15.26
CA ASP A 35 10.06 7.32 -14.16
C ASP A 35 9.88 6.06 -13.27
N CYS A 36 10.47 6.08 -12.07
CA CYS A 36 10.64 4.93 -11.16
C CYS A 36 9.39 4.55 -10.32
N GLY A 37 8.24 5.20 -10.52
CA GLY A 37 7.00 4.91 -9.77
C GLY A 37 5.86 4.31 -10.61
N THR A 38 5.94 4.45 -11.93
CA THR A 38 4.93 4.02 -12.90
C THR A 38 5.51 3.17 -14.03
N ALA A 39 6.84 3.06 -14.12
CA ALA A 39 7.46 2.09 -14.99
C ALA A 39 7.08 0.69 -14.48
N GLY A 40 6.30 -0.02 -15.29
CA GLY A 40 6.16 -1.47 -15.23
C GLY A 40 7.50 -2.15 -15.49
N TRP A 41 8.50 -1.85 -14.66
CA TRP A 41 9.59 -2.77 -14.41
C TRP A 41 8.92 -4.00 -13.85
N PRO A 42 8.89 -5.13 -14.59
CA PRO A 42 8.65 -6.38 -13.91
C PRO A 42 9.68 -6.39 -12.78
N VAL A 43 9.24 -6.62 -11.55
CA VAL A 43 10.18 -7.08 -10.54
C VAL A 43 10.78 -8.35 -11.14
N LEU A 44 11.97 -8.22 -11.74
CA LEU A 44 12.69 -9.30 -12.40
C LEU A 44 13.12 -10.37 -11.38
N ILE A 45 12.99 -10.05 -10.10
CA ILE A 45 13.21 -10.95 -8.97
C ILE A 45 11.89 -11.69 -8.71
N ASN A 46 11.78 -12.89 -9.25
CA ASN A 46 10.74 -13.81 -8.84
C ASN A 46 10.98 -14.21 -7.38
N GLU A 47 10.05 -13.85 -6.49
CA GLU A 47 10.14 -14.17 -5.06
C GLU A 47 10.28 -15.68 -4.80
N ARG A 48 9.81 -16.53 -5.73
CA ARG A 48 9.93 -17.99 -5.65
C ARG A 48 11.36 -18.49 -5.88
N ASP A 49 12.18 -17.70 -6.57
CA ASP A 49 13.57 -18.02 -6.89
C ASP A 49 14.55 -17.35 -5.90
N MET A 50 14.01 -16.67 -4.88
CA MET A 50 14.78 -15.86 -3.94
C MET A 50 15.07 -16.65 -2.65
N SER A 51 16.33 -17.03 -2.43
CA SER A 51 16.81 -17.68 -1.19
C SER A 51 17.45 -16.68 -0.22
N VAL A 52 16.84 -15.51 -0.04
CA VAL A 52 17.33 -14.50 0.91
C VAL A 52 16.83 -14.77 2.32
N ARG A 53 17.63 -14.41 3.31
CA ARG A 53 17.19 -14.39 4.71
C ARG A 53 16.46 -13.08 4.99
N LEU A 54 15.50 -13.14 5.92
CA LEU A 54 14.89 -11.96 6.50
C LEU A 54 15.95 -11.13 7.24
N PRO A 55 15.76 -9.81 7.35
CA PRO A 55 16.72 -8.97 8.04
C PRO A 55 16.69 -9.18 9.55
N ALA A 56 17.84 -8.96 10.20
CA ALA A 56 17.98 -8.98 11.65
C ALA A 56 17.23 -7.81 12.31
N SER A 57 17.15 -7.80 13.64
CA SER A 57 16.68 -6.64 14.39
C SER A 57 17.63 -5.44 14.25
N GLU A 58 17.08 -4.25 14.47
CA GLU A 58 17.86 -3.01 14.46
C GLU A 58 18.86 -3.01 15.63
N GLU A 59 18.47 -3.59 16.75
CA GLU A 59 19.28 -3.72 17.95
C GLU A 59 20.51 -4.61 17.72
N ALA A 60 20.33 -5.76 17.05
CA ALA A 60 21.43 -6.65 16.67
C ALA A 60 22.41 -5.95 15.71
N PHE A 61 21.88 -5.18 14.74
CA PHE A 61 22.70 -4.39 13.82
C PHE A 61 23.50 -3.30 14.55
N GLN A 62 22.87 -2.54 15.45
CA GLN A 62 23.52 -1.45 16.19
C GLN A 62 24.54 -1.95 17.22
N SER A 63 24.33 -3.15 17.77
CA SER A 63 25.23 -3.76 18.75
C SER A 63 26.33 -4.63 18.12
N ASP A 64 26.35 -4.77 16.79
CA ASP A 64 27.25 -5.66 16.05
C ASP A 64 27.18 -7.13 16.54
N VAL A 65 25.98 -7.58 16.92
CA VAL A 65 25.72 -8.94 17.39
C VAL A 65 25.03 -9.74 16.29
N GLU A 66 25.58 -10.92 15.96
CA GLU A 66 24.98 -11.81 14.97
C GLU A 66 23.62 -12.35 15.46
N GLU A 67 22.57 -12.05 14.70
CA GLU A 67 21.22 -12.58 14.92
C GLU A 67 20.88 -13.63 13.85
N LYS A 68 20.44 -14.81 14.30
CA LYS A 68 20.02 -15.87 13.38
C LYS A 68 18.65 -15.52 12.78
N THR A 69 18.63 -15.23 11.48
CA THR A 69 17.41 -14.89 10.74
C THR A 69 16.87 -16.05 9.91
N SER A 70 15.54 -16.08 9.70
CA SER A 70 14.85 -17.11 8.91
C SER A 70 14.89 -16.80 7.41
N LEU A 71 14.65 -17.80 6.56
CA LEU A 71 14.54 -17.62 5.12
C LEU A 71 13.25 -16.87 4.74
N TYR A 72 13.30 -16.15 3.63
CA TYR A 72 12.13 -15.48 3.05
C TYR A 72 11.12 -16.50 2.48
N THR A 73 11.58 -17.59 1.89
CA THR A 73 10.70 -18.60 1.27
C THR A 73 10.32 -19.76 2.18
N SER A 74 10.58 -19.68 3.50
CA SER A 74 10.06 -20.66 4.45
C SER A 74 8.52 -20.53 4.49
N ALA A 75 7.90 -21.18 3.50
CA ALA A 75 6.48 -21.26 3.25
C ALA A 75 5.82 -21.84 4.50
N GLN A 76 4.84 -21.11 5.02
CA GLN A 76 4.32 -21.31 6.37
C GLN A 76 5.42 -21.18 7.43
N GLN A 77 5.50 -19.99 8.01
CA GLN A 77 5.95 -19.92 9.39
C GLN A 77 5.06 -20.88 10.19
N GLN A 78 5.67 -21.98 10.65
CA GLN A 78 5.04 -22.81 11.66
C GLN A 78 4.71 -21.91 12.85
N ASP A 79 3.61 -22.24 13.51
CA ASP A 79 3.11 -21.50 14.67
C ASP A 79 4.26 -21.19 15.64
N GLY A 80 4.50 -19.89 15.92
CA GLY A 80 5.53 -19.45 16.87
C GLY A 80 6.93 -19.16 16.33
N GLN A 81 7.18 -19.13 15.00
CA GLN A 81 8.50 -18.72 14.50
C GLN A 81 8.74 -17.21 14.70
N VAL A 82 9.65 -16.86 15.61
CA VAL A 82 10.00 -15.48 15.96
C VAL A 82 10.79 -14.84 14.81
N PHE A 83 10.29 -13.71 14.30
CA PHE A 83 11.02 -12.84 13.36
C PHE A 83 11.16 -11.44 13.95
N SER A 84 12.22 -10.74 13.55
CA SER A 84 12.49 -9.38 14.03
C SER A 84 11.38 -8.40 13.62
N PRO A 85 11.16 -7.30 14.36
CA PRO A 85 10.21 -6.26 13.94
C PRO A 85 10.48 -5.71 12.53
N PHE A 86 11.76 -5.62 12.15
CA PHE A 86 12.17 -5.17 10.82
C PHE A 86 11.85 -6.20 9.74
N ALA A 87 12.06 -7.50 10.00
CA ALA A 87 11.60 -8.58 9.13
C ALA A 87 10.08 -8.53 8.90
N GLY A 88 9.30 -8.18 9.94
CA GLY A 88 7.87 -7.96 9.83
C GLY A 88 7.49 -6.87 8.83
N ARG A 89 8.25 -5.77 8.79
CA ARG A 89 8.02 -4.68 7.82
C ARG A 89 8.27 -5.15 6.39
N VAL A 90 9.35 -5.90 6.15
CA VAL A 90 9.67 -6.46 4.83
C VAL A 90 8.57 -7.41 4.37
N ARG A 91 8.09 -8.28 5.26
CA ARG A 91 6.98 -9.20 4.97
C ARG A 91 5.68 -8.48 4.64
N ALA A 92 5.29 -7.51 5.46
CA ALA A 92 4.10 -6.70 5.22
C ALA A 92 4.18 -5.97 3.87
N ALA A 93 5.34 -5.38 3.56
CA ALA A 93 5.57 -4.67 2.30
C ALA A 93 5.48 -5.60 1.07
N SER A 94 6.00 -6.83 1.15
CA SER A 94 5.83 -7.79 0.04
C SER A 94 4.36 -8.18 -0.14
N LEU A 95 3.63 -8.51 0.93
CA LEU A 95 2.21 -8.86 0.82
C LEU A 95 1.38 -7.69 0.26
N PHE A 96 1.72 -6.46 0.64
CA PHE A 96 1.13 -5.25 0.06
C PHE A 96 1.44 -5.15 -1.44
N HIS A 97 2.68 -5.39 -1.83
CA HIS A 97 3.08 -5.39 -3.23
C HIS A 97 2.35 -6.47 -4.05
N GLN A 98 2.25 -7.70 -3.54
CA GLN A 98 1.50 -8.79 -4.17
C GLN A 98 0.02 -8.44 -4.34
N SER A 99 -0.58 -7.86 -3.30
CA SER A 99 -1.99 -7.41 -3.31
C SER A 99 -2.20 -6.30 -4.34
N PHE A 100 -1.30 -5.32 -4.39
CA PHE A 100 -1.35 -4.22 -5.34
C PHE A 100 -1.15 -4.70 -6.79
N GLN A 101 -0.16 -5.56 -7.04
CA GLN A 101 0.07 -6.15 -8.36
C GLN A 101 -1.11 -6.98 -8.85
N HIS A 102 -1.74 -7.77 -7.97
CA HIS A 102 -2.95 -8.51 -8.33
C HIS A 102 -4.10 -7.55 -8.70
N SER A 103 -4.21 -6.44 -7.96
CA SER A 103 -5.23 -5.42 -8.18
C SER A 103 -5.07 -4.65 -9.50
N THR A 104 -3.85 -4.49 -9.99
CA THR A 104 -3.55 -3.75 -11.24
C THR A 104 -3.49 -4.64 -12.48
N LYS A 105 -3.46 -5.97 -12.34
CA LYS A 105 -3.45 -6.89 -13.48
C LYS A 105 -4.74 -6.76 -14.28
N GLU A 106 -4.60 -6.35 -15.54
CA GLU A 106 -5.71 -6.34 -16.48
C GLU A 106 -6.27 -7.77 -16.69
N PRO A 107 -7.58 -7.91 -16.94
CA PRO A 107 -8.17 -9.21 -17.25
C PRO A 107 -7.53 -9.79 -18.53
N LEU A 108 -6.75 -10.85 -18.40
CA LEU A 108 -6.34 -11.65 -19.55
C LEU A 108 -7.60 -12.19 -20.22
N HIS A 109 -7.86 -11.73 -21.45
CA HIS A 109 -9.09 -11.98 -22.20
C HIS A 109 -9.19 -13.42 -22.74
N ASN A 110 -8.23 -14.29 -22.43
CA ASN A 110 -8.12 -15.60 -23.05
C ASN A 110 -7.76 -16.65 -21.97
N ASN A 111 -8.57 -17.71 -21.86
CA ASN A 111 -8.32 -18.95 -21.10
C ASN A 111 -8.75 -19.04 -19.63
N SER A 112 -9.66 -18.18 -19.14
CA SER A 112 -10.18 -18.31 -17.78
C SER A 112 -11.51 -19.07 -17.75
N SER A 113 -11.62 -20.11 -16.92
CA SER A 113 -12.89 -20.82 -16.67
C SER A 113 -13.99 -19.84 -16.21
N PRO A 114 -15.24 -20.00 -16.68
CA PRO A 114 -16.37 -19.17 -16.23
C PRO A 114 -16.74 -19.43 -14.77
N ASP A 115 -16.47 -20.63 -14.28
CA ASP A 115 -16.61 -20.99 -12.87
C ASP A 115 -15.55 -20.27 -11.99
N PRO A 116 -15.97 -19.45 -11.00
CA PRO A 116 -15.08 -18.76 -10.07
C PRO A 116 -14.16 -19.66 -9.23
N GLU A 117 -14.53 -20.92 -9.00
CA GLU A 117 -13.68 -21.83 -8.22
C GLU A 117 -12.47 -22.28 -9.04
N ARG A 118 -12.70 -22.59 -10.32
CA ARG A 118 -11.66 -23.03 -11.26
C ARG A 118 -10.88 -21.89 -11.91
N ASN A 119 -11.35 -20.65 -11.73
CA ASN A 119 -10.71 -19.46 -12.28
C ASN A 119 -9.38 -19.12 -11.57
N THR A 120 -8.31 -18.94 -12.33
CA THR A 120 -6.95 -18.68 -11.82
C THR A 120 -6.84 -17.36 -11.07
N HIS A 121 -7.52 -16.31 -11.53
CA HIS A 121 -7.53 -15.01 -10.86
C HIS A 121 -8.15 -15.12 -9.46
N TRP A 122 -9.30 -15.79 -9.34
CA TRP A 122 -9.97 -15.98 -8.05
C TRP A 122 -9.22 -16.92 -7.11
N ARG A 123 -8.50 -17.91 -7.66
CA ARG A 123 -7.56 -18.73 -6.87
C ARG A 123 -6.43 -17.88 -6.29
N GLN A 124 -5.79 -17.05 -7.11
CA GLN A 124 -4.72 -16.14 -6.66
C GLN A 124 -5.23 -15.13 -5.63
N TYR A 125 -6.41 -14.57 -5.83
CA TYR A 125 -7.06 -13.69 -4.85
C TYR A 125 -7.23 -14.38 -3.49
N ARG A 126 -7.75 -15.62 -3.47
CA ARG A 126 -7.92 -16.39 -2.23
C ARG A 126 -6.58 -16.72 -1.56
N GLU A 127 -5.56 -17.03 -2.35
CA GLU A 127 -4.20 -17.29 -1.86
C GLU A 127 -3.62 -16.05 -1.15
N ILE A 128 -3.70 -14.87 -1.77
CA ILE A 128 -3.22 -13.61 -1.18
C ILE A 128 -4.03 -13.25 0.08
N ASP A 129 -5.37 -13.36 0.03
CA ASP A 129 -6.25 -13.08 1.17
C ASP A 129 -5.93 -14.00 2.36
N ASN A 130 -5.71 -15.29 2.12
CA ASN A 130 -5.32 -16.24 3.15
C ASN A 130 -3.93 -15.92 3.73
N ASN A 131 -2.96 -15.56 2.88
CA ASN A 131 -1.62 -15.17 3.35
C ASN A 131 -1.67 -13.92 4.24
N LEU A 132 -2.51 -12.94 3.91
CA LEU A 132 -2.72 -11.75 4.75
C LEU A 132 -3.33 -12.11 6.11
N VAL A 133 -4.38 -12.96 6.12
CA VAL A 133 -5.02 -13.42 7.37
C VAL A 133 -4.03 -14.18 8.25
N LEU A 134 -3.31 -15.14 7.68
CA LEU A 134 -2.31 -15.93 8.41
C LEU A 134 -1.18 -15.05 8.95
N PHE A 135 -0.71 -14.08 8.16
CA PHE A 135 0.33 -13.16 8.60
C PHE A 135 -0.14 -12.25 9.76
N LEU A 136 -1.38 -11.75 9.70
CA LEU A 136 -1.95 -10.93 10.77
C LEU A 136 -2.11 -11.74 12.08
N GLN A 137 -2.60 -12.97 11.99
CA GLN A 137 -2.76 -13.87 13.14
C GLN A 137 -1.41 -14.30 13.74
N GLY A 138 -0.42 -14.54 12.87
CA GLY A 138 0.92 -15.00 13.21
C GLY A 138 1.92 -13.92 13.64
N LEU A 139 1.50 -12.65 13.78
CA LEU A 139 2.42 -11.57 14.18
C LEU A 139 3.08 -11.85 15.55
N PRO A 140 4.38 -11.64 15.74
CA PRO A 140 5.03 -11.81 17.04
C PRO A 140 4.56 -10.74 18.04
N ASP A 141 4.77 -11.01 19.32
CA ASP A 141 4.27 -10.16 20.41
C ASP A 141 4.70 -8.70 20.38
N GLY A 142 5.88 -8.42 19.81
CA GLY A 142 6.43 -7.08 19.60
C GLY A 142 5.79 -6.30 18.43
N LEU A 143 4.97 -6.96 17.61
CA LEU A 143 4.24 -6.36 16.48
C LEU A 143 2.71 -6.38 16.66
N ARG A 144 2.20 -7.04 17.71
CA ARG A 144 0.75 -7.15 17.97
C ARG A 144 0.18 -5.88 18.60
N LEU A 145 -0.87 -5.34 17.98
CA LEU A 145 -1.75 -4.34 18.57
C LEU A 145 -2.88 -5.03 19.36
N PRO A 146 -3.46 -4.41 20.41
CA PRO A 146 -3.26 -3.03 20.88
C PRO A 146 -1.99 -2.82 21.72
N ARG A 147 -1.39 -3.90 22.23
CA ARG A 147 -0.32 -3.87 23.24
C ARG A 147 0.91 -3.06 22.81
N GLN A 148 1.25 -3.07 21.53
CA GLN A 148 2.43 -2.39 20.98
C GLN A 148 2.11 -1.11 20.20
N ALA A 149 1.04 -0.39 20.55
CA ALA A 149 0.61 0.83 19.84
C ALA A 149 1.66 1.96 19.79
N ARG A 150 2.61 1.98 20.74
CA ARG A 150 3.72 2.95 20.76
C ARG A 150 4.91 2.53 19.89
N CYS A 151 4.95 1.27 19.44
CA CYS A 151 6.02 0.76 18.60
C CYS A 151 5.76 1.13 17.14
N ARG A 152 6.69 1.89 16.53
CA ARG A 152 6.57 2.32 15.12
C ARG A 152 6.51 1.15 14.14
N ASN A 153 7.28 0.08 14.42
CA ASN A 153 7.27 -1.12 13.58
C ASN A 153 5.92 -1.84 13.67
N ALA A 154 5.34 -1.96 14.87
CA ALA A 154 4.01 -2.57 15.05
C ALA A 154 2.93 -1.78 14.32
N VAL A 155 2.89 -0.46 14.51
CA VAL A 155 1.95 0.44 13.80
C VAL A 155 2.09 0.30 12.28
N PHE A 156 3.32 0.38 11.77
CA PHE A 156 3.58 0.28 10.35
C PHE A 156 3.10 -1.07 9.79
N VAL A 157 3.50 -2.19 10.40
CA VAL A 157 3.15 -3.53 9.92
C VAL A 157 1.64 -3.71 9.85
N ASN A 158 0.91 -3.36 10.92
CA ASN A 158 -0.54 -3.52 10.94
C ASN A 158 -1.22 -2.61 9.90
N ILE A 159 -0.81 -1.35 9.76
CA ILE A 159 -1.36 -0.46 8.72
C ILE A 159 -1.11 -1.02 7.32
N ILE A 160 0.10 -1.50 7.02
CA ILE A 160 0.41 -2.07 5.71
C ILE A 160 -0.45 -3.32 5.43
N ILE A 161 -0.68 -4.19 6.42
CA ILE A 161 -1.58 -5.34 6.27
C ILE A 161 -3.00 -4.90 5.91
N HIS A 162 -3.57 -3.93 6.65
CA HIS A 162 -4.92 -3.45 6.36
C HIS A 162 -5.03 -2.69 5.04
N MET A 163 -4.00 -1.93 4.63
CA MET A 163 -3.95 -1.37 3.27
C MET A 163 -3.95 -2.47 2.20
N SER A 164 -3.26 -3.58 2.46
CA SER A 164 -3.21 -4.72 1.53
C SER A 164 -4.61 -5.33 1.34
N PHE A 165 -5.35 -5.52 2.43
CA PHE A 165 -6.75 -5.93 2.38
C PHE A 165 -7.59 -4.93 1.57
N ILE A 166 -7.44 -3.62 1.79
CA ILE A 166 -8.19 -2.61 1.05
C ILE A 166 -7.93 -2.70 -0.46
N CYS A 167 -6.66 -2.74 -0.88
CA CYS A 167 -6.30 -2.85 -2.29
C CYS A 167 -6.91 -4.11 -2.93
N LEU A 168 -6.70 -5.26 -2.29
CA LEU A 168 -7.15 -6.56 -2.80
C LEU A 168 -8.68 -6.64 -2.93
N HIS A 169 -9.41 -6.24 -1.88
CA HIS A 169 -10.87 -6.33 -1.86
C HIS A 169 -11.53 -5.29 -2.77
N LYS A 170 -10.99 -4.07 -2.88
CA LYS A 170 -11.50 -3.04 -3.79
C LYS A 170 -11.43 -3.48 -5.26
N ALA A 171 -10.30 -4.04 -5.68
CA ALA A 171 -10.14 -4.59 -7.02
C ALA A 171 -11.07 -5.78 -7.27
N ALA A 172 -11.19 -6.69 -6.30
CA ALA A 172 -12.11 -7.82 -6.37
C ALA A 172 -13.57 -7.37 -6.51
N ILE A 173 -14.02 -6.37 -5.75
CA ILE A 173 -15.37 -5.81 -5.83
C ILE A 173 -15.63 -5.22 -7.22
N SER A 174 -14.70 -4.41 -7.74
CA SER A 174 -14.81 -3.83 -9.07
C SER A 174 -14.97 -4.93 -10.14
N ARG A 175 -14.16 -5.99 -10.05
CA ARG A 175 -14.24 -7.13 -10.96
C ARG A 175 -15.52 -7.93 -10.81
N MET A 176 -15.96 -8.22 -9.59
CA MET A 176 -17.21 -8.95 -9.36
C MET A 176 -18.41 -8.19 -9.94
N LYS A 177 -18.44 -6.86 -9.81
CA LYS A 177 -19.45 -6.00 -10.41
C LYS A 177 -19.42 -6.07 -11.94
N SER A 178 -18.23 -6.02 -12.56
CA SER A 178 -18.11 -6.04 -14.03
C SER A 178 -18.39 -7.42 -14.65
N THR A 179 -18.11 -8.52 -13.94
CA THR A 179 -18.36 -9.88 -14.42
C THR A 179 -19.72 -10.45 -13.99
N GLY A 180 -20.55 -9.65 -13.31
CA GLY A 180 -21.88 -10.07 -12.87
C GLY A 180 -21.90 -11.19 -11.81
N LEU A 181 -20.90 -11.25 -10.94
CA LEU A 181 -20.85 -12.27 -9.87
C LEU A 181 -21.90 -12.02 -8.78
N PRO A 182 -22.31 -13.06 -8.03
CA PRO A 182 -23.35 -12.95 -7.01
C PRO A 182 -23.15 -11.80 -6.02
N LYS A 183 -24.25 -11.07 -5.73
CA LYS A 183 -24.25 -9.95 -4.74
C LYS A 183 -23.76 -10.36 -3.36
N SER A 184 -23.96 -11.62 -2.95
CA SER A 184 -23.46 -12.16 -1.68
C SER A 184 -21.93 -12.15 -1.59
N MET A 185 -21.23 -12.36 -2.70
CA MET A 185 -19.78 -12.33 -2.78
C MET A 185 -19.27 -10.90 -2.70
N ILE A 186 -19.91 -9.98 -3.43
CA ILE A 186 -19.64 -8.54 -3.35
C ILE A 186 -19.79 -8.05 -1.91
N ARG A 187 -20.92 -8.36 -1.25
CA ARG A 187 -21.17 -7.97 0.15
C ARG A 187 -20.09 -8.49 1.11
N ARG A 188 -19.63 -9.73 0.93
CA ARG A 188 -18.56 -10.30 1.77
C ARG A 188 -17.23 -9.55 1.60
N SER A 189 -16.86 -9.22 0.37
CA SER A 189 -15.64 -8.43 0.13
C SER A 189 -15.79 -6.98 0.59
N THR A 190 -16.98 -6.37 0.46
CA THR A 190 -17.27 -5.04 1.02
C THR A 190 -17.13 -5.02 2.54
N ALA A 191 -17.67 -6.02 3.25
CA ALA A 191 -17.50 -6.10 4.70
C ALA A 191 -16.02 -6.20 5.12
N ARG A 192 -15.19 -6.96 4.38
CA ARG A 192 -13.74 -7.04 4.63
C ARG A 192 -13.02 -5.73 4.32
N LEU A 193 -13.42 -5.06 3.25
CA LEU A 193 -12.90 -3.74 2.87
C LEU A 193 -13.17 -2.69 3.96
N VAL A 194 -14.41 -2.64 4.46
CA VAL A 194 -14.84 -1.71 5.52
C VAL A 194 -14.14 -2.01 6.84
N CYS A 195 -14.10 -3.28 7.25
CA CYS A 195 -13.39 -3.71 8.46
C CYS A 195 -11.92 -3.30 8.43
N ALA A 196 -11.22 -3.48 7.30
CA ALA A 196 -9.83 -3.03 7.17
C ALA A 196 -9.67 -1.50 7.30
N ALA A 197 -10.61 -0.73 6.76
CA ALA A 197 -10.62 0.73 6.87
C ALA A 197 -10.88 1.19 8.32
N GLU A 198 -11.79 0.54 9.04
CA GLU A 198 -12.05 0.81 10.45
C GLU A 198 -10.83 0.49 11.32
N GLU A 199 -10.16 -0.64 11.07
CA GLU A 199 -8.94 -1.01 11.80
C GLU A 199 -7.82 0.02 11.60
N ILE A 200 -7.63 0.57 10.39
CA ILE A 200 -6.68 1.67 10.18
C ILE A 200 -7.04 2.87 11.07
N LEU A 201 -8.30 3.30 11.11
CA LEU A 201 -8.70 4.42 11.97
C LEU A 201 -8.52 4.11 13.45
N ASN A 202 -8.83 2.89 13.88
CA ASN A 202 -8.63 2.46 15.26
C ASN A 202 -7.15 2.53 15.65
N ILE A 203 -6.25 2.08 14.76
CA ILE A 203 -4.81 2.23 14.97
C ILE A 203 -4.42 3.70 15.12
N PHE A 204 -4.91 4.61 14.27
CA PHE A 204 -4.65 6.05 14.41
C PHE A 204 -5.19 6.64 15.71
N ARG A 205 -6.39 6.23 16.16
CA ARG A 205 -6.97 6.66 17.44
C ARG A 205 -6.15 6.25 18.65
N MET A 206 -5.38 5.17 18.53
CA MET A 206 -4.53 4.66 19.59
C MET A 206 -3.15 5.33 19.66
N MET A 207 -2.74 6.08 18.63
CA MET A 207 -1.43 6.72 18.59
C MET A 207 -1.38 7.92 19.54
N SER A 208 -0.45 7.91 20.48
CA SER A 208 -0.20 9.06 21.38
C SER A 208 0.66 10.15 20.75
N ASP A 209 1.50 9.81 19.76
CA ASP A 209 2.41 10.76 19.07
C ASP A 209 2.19 10.74 17.56
N MET A 210 1.02 11.21 17.13
CA MET A 210 0.61 11.16 15.73
C MET A 210 1.55 11.94 14.80
N ASN A 211 2.12 13.06 15.24
CA ASN A 211 3.03 13.88 14.43
C ASN A 211 4.26 13.10 13.97
N GLU A 212 4.85 12.33 14.88
CA GLU A 212 6.05 11.54 14.57
C GLU A 212 5.75 10.37 13.62
N HIS A 213 4.59 9.72 13.77
CA HIS A 213 4.13 8.69 12.84
C HIS A 213 3.84 9.25 11.45
N LEU A 214 3.23 10.44 11.35
CA LEU A 214 2.88 11.07 10.07
C LEU A 214 4.09 11.46 9.23
N LYS A 215 5.31 11.54 9.79
CA LYS A 215 6.55 11.70 8.99
C LYS A 215 6.74 10.58 7.97
N ASN A 216 6.12 9.42 8.20
CA ASN A 216 6.08 8.35 7.22
C ASN A 216 4.91 8.54 6.24
N SER A 217 5.23 8.94 5.00
CA SER A 217 4.23 9.23 3.96
C SER A 217 3.26 8.09 3.66
N ILE A 218 3.66 6.83 3.90
CA ILE A 218 2.73 5.70 3.70
C ILE A 218 1.58 5.72 4.70
N LEU A 219 1.81 6.23 5.90
CA LEU A 219 0.77 6.34 6.93
C LEU A 219 -0.22 7.43 6.55
N ILE A 220 0.24 8.58 6.03
CA ILE A 220 -0.64 9.61 5.46
C ILE A 220 -1.47 9.03 4.30
N PHE A 221 -0.82 8.29 3.39
CA PHE A 221 -1.51 7.65 2.28
C PHE A 221 -2.57 6.64 2.75
N SER A 222 -2.31 5.88 3.82
CA SER A 222 -3.28 4.93 4.39
C SER A 222 -4.56 5.62 4.87
N VAL A 223 -4.44 6.84 5.41
CA VAL A 223 -5.58 7.65 5.86
C VAL A 223 -6.40 8.13 4.66
N TYR A 224 -5.74 8.55 3.58
CA TYR A 224 -6.42 8.89 2.33
C TYR A 224 -7.11 7.68 1.69
N LEU A 225 -6.44 6.53 1.66
CA LEU A 225 -7.02 5.30 1.15
C LEU A 225 -8.29 4.90 1.93
N THR A 226 -8.25 5.07 3.26
CA THR A 226 -9.36 4.81 4.17
C THR A 226 -10.56 5.73 3.92
N SER A 227 -10.33 7.03 3.67
CA SER A 227 -11.42 7.96 3.35
C SER A 227 -12.15 7.58 2.08
N ARG A 228 -11.43 7.08 1.06
CA ARG A 228 -12.04 6.58 -0.17
C ARG A 228 -12.99 5.42 0.07
N VAL A 229 -12.68 4.53 1.02
CA VAL A 229 -13.58 3.42 1.41
C VAL A 229 -14.85 3.97 2.06
N PHE A 230 -14.70 4.88 3.02
CA PHE A 230 -15.85 5.50 3.68
C PHE A 230 -16.63 6.44 2.78
N LEU A 231 -16.11 6.83 1.62
CA LEU A 231 -16.85 7.55 0.60
C LEU A 231 -17.54 6.63 -0.43
N GLU A 232 -17.32 5.32 -0.41
CA GLU A 232 -18.09 4.44 -1.30
C GLU A 232 -19.56 4.39 -0.91
N ASP A 233 -20.45 4.14 -1.87
CA ASP A 233 -21.89 3.97 -1.60
C ASP A 233 -22.09 2.60 -0.96
N LEU A 234 -21.90 2.56 0.35
CA LEU A 234 -22.09 1.38 1.19
C LEU A 234 -23.58 1.09 1.35
N ASP A 235 -23.91 -0.17 1.66
CA ASP A 235 -25.30 -0.56 1.89
C ASP A 235 -25.83 0.19 3.12
N PRO A 236 -27.03 0.82 3.06
CA PRO A 236 -27.58 1.58 4.19
C PRO A 236 -27.80 0.75 5.47
N THR A 237 -27.73 -0.58 5.38
CA THR A 237 -27.73 -1.49 6.53
C THR A 237 -26.41 -1.49 7.31
N GLU A 238 -25.33 -0.97 6.74
CA GLU A 238 -24.04 -0.83 7.42
C GLU A 238 -24.08 0.41 8.33
N ASN A 239 -24.18 0.17 9.64
CA ASN A 239 -24.13 1.21 10.68
C ASN A 239 -22.71 1.77 10.88
N VAL A 240 -22.09 2.26 9.81
CA VAL A 240 -20.75 2.89 9.86
C VAL A 240 -20.93 4.36 10.25
N PRO A 241 -20.24 4.87 11.29
CA PRO A 241 -20.27 6.29 11.67
C PRO A 241 -19.45 7.12 10.66
N ARG A 242 -19.95 7.18 9.43
CA ARG A 242 -19.27 7.67 8.22
C ARG A 242 -18.78 9.10 8.38
N GLN A 243 -19.62 9.98 8.90
CA GLN A 243 -19.28 11.39 9.11
C GLN A 243 -18.15 11.55 10.14
N ASP A 244 -18.26 10.93 11.31
CA ASP A 244 -17.24 11.02 12.37
C ASP A 244 -15.89 10.43 11.92
N ASN A 245 -15.93 9.30 11.21
CA ASN A 245 -14.74 8.67 10.64
C ASN A 245 -14.06 9.59 9.62
N LEU A 246 -14.82 10.20 8.71
CA LEU A 246 -14.28 11.11 7.70
C LEU A 246 -13.80 12.44 8.29
N ASP A 247 -14.48 12.98 9.30
CA ASP A 247 -14.04 14.15 10.06
C ASP A 247 -12.71 13.87 10.77
N PHE A 248 -12.55 12.69 11.35
CA PHE A 248 -11.29 12.27 11.96
C PHE A 248 -10.16 12.20 10.92
N VAL A 249 -10.42 11.59 9.76
CA VAL A 249 -9.47 11.55 8.64
C VAL A 249 -9.06 12.96 8.20
N LEU A 250 -10.01 13.89 8.02
CA LEU A 250 -9.72 15.27 7.64
C LEU A 250 -8.78 15.94 8.64
N ARG A 251 -9.03 15.77 9.94
CA ARG A 251 -8.17 16.32 10.99
C ARG A 251 -6.74 15.79 10.92
N ILE A 252 -6.57 14.49 10.62
CA ILE A 252 -5.23 13.89 10.45
C ILE A 252 -4.51 14.50 9.24
N MET A 253 -5.18 14.62 8.09
CA MET A 253 -4.57 15.21 6.89
C MET A 253 -4.21 16.69 7.09
N MET A 254 -5.10 17.45 7.73
CA MET A 254 -4.85 18.85 8.08
C MET A 254 -3.70 18.99 9.08
N LEU A 255 -3.60 18.08 10.06
CA LEU A 255 -2.48 18.06 10.99
C LEU A 255 -1.18 17.85 10.21
N SER A 256 -1.11 16.82 9.37
CA SER A 256 0.05 16.55 8.51
C SER A 256 0.43 17.75 7.63
N ALA A 257 -0.56 18.40 7.00
CA ALA A 257 -0.33 19.57 6.17
C ALA A 257 0.32 20.73 6.94
N LYS A 258 -0.10 20.94 8.20
CA LYS A 258 0.42 22.03 9.05
C LYS A 258 1.73 21.70 9.74
N THR A 259 1.87 20.50 10.30
CA THR A 259 3.02 20.14 11.14
C THR A 259 4.21 19.65 10.34
N LEU A 260 3.98 19.06 9.16
CA LEU A 260 5.03 18.54 8.29
C LEU A 260 5.26 19.40 7.05
N ASP A 261 4.55 20.53 6.93
CA ASP A 261 4.54 21.39 5.74
C ASP A 261 4.34 20.56 4.45
N ASN A 262 3.42 19.59 4.51
CA ASN A 262 3.19 18.65 3.43
C ASN A 262 2.06 19.15 2.51
N PRO A 263 2.37 19.75 1.34
CA PRO A 263 1.36 20.32 0.46
C PRO A 263 0.44 19.26 -0.14
N VAL A 264 0.91 18.01 -0.24
CA VAL A 264 0.11 16.88 -0.74
C VAL A 264 -0.99 16.54 0.26
N SER A 265 -0.69 16.52 1.56
CA SER A 265 -1.70 16.32 2.61
C SER A 265 -2.78 17.41 2.58
N GLY A 266 -2.39 18.67 2.37
CA GLY A 266 -3.34 19.78 2.26
C GLY A 266 -4.27 19.63 1.05
N SER A 267 -3.70 19.31 -0.13
CA SER A 267 -4.48 19.04 -1.35
C SER A 267 -5.44 17.87 -1.17
N MET A 268 -4.99 16.78 -0.56
CA MET A 268 -5.85 15.61 -0.26
C MET A 268 -6.99 15.96 0.71
N ALA A 269 -6.72 16.80 1.71
CA ALA A 269 -7.74 17.26 2.66
C ALA A 269 -8.84 18.09 1.96
N VAL A 270 -8.44 19.04 1.10
CA VAL A 270 -9.39 19.88 0.34
C VAL A 270 -10.24 19.03 -0.61
N GLN A 271 -9.63 18.07 -1.32
CA GLN A 271 -10.36 17.15 -2.20
C GLN A 271 -11.38 16.32 -1.42
N LEU A 272 -10.96 15.75 -0.30
CA LEU A 272 -11.84 14.96 0.57
C LEU A 272 -13.01 15.81 1.07
N ALA A 273 -12.74 17.02 1.56
CA ALA A 273 -13.77 17.94 2.04
C ALA A 273 -14.77 18.32 0.93
N THR A 274 -14.27 18.53 -0.29
CA THR A 274 -15.12 18.82 -1.46
C THR A 274 -16.04 17.63 -1.78
N GLU A 275 -15.51 16.41 -1.80
CA GLU A 275 -16.29 15.19 -2.06
C GLU A 275 -17.31 14.90 -0.94
N MET A 276 -16.94 15.14 0.33
CA MET A 276 -17.86 15.03 1.47
C MET A 276 -19.04 15.99 1.30
N ARG A 277 -18.77 17.27 1.00
CA ARG A 277 -19.83 18.27 0.79
C ARG A 277 -20.75 17.93 -0.38
N GLN A 278 -20.19 17.44 -1.50
CA GLN A 278 -20.98 16.99 -2.65
C GLN A 278 -21.95 15.85 -2.31
N ARG A 279 -21.61 15.06 -1.28
CA ARG A 279 -22.44 13.95 -0.77
C ARG A 279 -23.32 14.35 0.42
N GLY A 280 -23.41 15.64 0.73
CA GLY A 280 -24.21 16.16 1.86
C GLY A 280 -23.59 15.93 3.24
N LEU A 281 -22.32 15.53 3.31
CA LEU A 281 -21.56 15.41 4.56
C LEU A 281 -20.86 16.75 4.81
N ASP A 282 -21.51 17.65 5.54
CA ASP A 282 -20.96 18.94 5.91
C ASP A 282 -20.71 19.00 7.42
N SER A 283 -19.56 19.53 7.81
CA SER A 283 -19.12 19.61 9.20
C SER A 283 -18.13 20.76 9.37
N SER A 284 -17.86 21.14 10.62
CA SER A 284 -16.80 22.13 10.91
C SER A 284 -15.41 21.66 10.44
N ALA A 285 -15.17 20.34 10.35
CA ALA A 285 -13.91 19.82 9.82
C ALA A 285 -13.81 20.03 8.30
N VAL A 286 -14.92 19.83 7.58
CA VAL A 286 -15.02 20.09 6.12
C VAL A 286 -14.77 21.56 5.83
N GLU A 287 -15.43 22.48 6.56
CA GLU A 287 -15.25 23.92 6.40
C GLU A 287 -13.78 24.32 6.58
N LYS A 288 -13.15 23.92 7.68
CA LYS A 288 -11.74 24.23 7.96
C LYS A 288 -10.77 23.62 6.96
N ALA A 289 -11.08 22.44 6.41
CA ALA A 289 -10.23 21.79 5.42
C ALA A 289 -10.22 22.55 4.09
N LEU A 290 -11.32 23.21 3.72
CA LEU A 290 -11.43 24.01 2.49
C LEU A 290 -10.70 25.36 2.59
N GLU A 291 -10.47 25.85 3.80
CA GLU A 291 -9.67 27.05 4.07
C GLU A 291 -8.16 26.78 4.02
N VAL A 292 -7.73 25.50 3.92
CA VAL A 292 -6.31 25.15 3.86
C VAL A 292 -5.68 25.79 2.61
N PRO A 293 -4.69 26.68 2.75
CA PRO A 293 -4.06 27.33 1.62
C PRO A 293 -3.46 26.28 0.67
N GLN A 294 -3.97 26.21 -0.55
CA GLN A 294 -3.35 25.41 -1.58
C GLN A 294 -2.13 26.15 -2.11
N SER A 295 -0.94 25.58 -1.94
CA SER A 295 0.23 26.04 -2.68
C SER A 295 -0.08 25.92 -4.17
N ARG A 296 -0.07 27.04 -4.90
CA ARG A 296 -0.42 27.16 -6.33
C ARG A 296 0.54 26.40 -7.28
N HIS A 297 1.42 25.55 -6.75
CA HIS A 297 2.51 24.88 -7.46
C HIS A 297 2.33 23.38 -7.69
N LEU A 298 1.17 22.79 -7.37
CA LEU A 298 0.89 21.39 -7.69
C LEU A 298 0.07 21.28 -8.98
N THR A 299 0.75 21.04 -10.10
CA THR A 299 0.09 20.78 -11.39
C THR A 299 -0.45 19.35 -11.41
N PRO A 300 -1.74 19.12 -11.77
CA PRO A 300 -2.28 17.78 -11.92
C PRO A 300 -1.56 17.02 -13.04
N ALA A 301 -0.84 15.95 -12.72
CA ALA A 301 -0.18 15.11 -13.71
C ALA A 301 -1.16 14.00 -14.16
N PHE A 302 -1.93 14.29 -15.20
CA PHE A 302 -2.83 13.39 -15.94
C PHE A 302 -4.11 12.89 -15.23
N THR A 303 -5.26 13.39 -15.71
CA THR A 303 -6.51 12.64 -15.74
C THR A 303 -6.45 11.62 -16.89
N LYS A 304 -6.16 10.35 -16.62
CA LYS A 304 -6.44 9.31 -17.64
C LYS A 304 -7.94 9.05 -17.63
N GLY A 305 -8.54 9.17 -18.81
CA GLY A 305 -9.96 9.42 -19.04
C GLY A 305 -10.97 8.46 -18.38
N SER A 306 -12.15 9.03 -18.14
CA SER A 306 -13.46 8.38 -18.01
C SER A 306 -13.50 7.01 -17.32
N ALA A 307 -13.15 6.97 -16.04
CA ALA A 307 -13.67 5.96 -15.12
C ALA A 307 -13.88 6.60 -13.74
N PRO A 308 -14.97 6.31 -13.02
CA PRO A 308 -15.34 6.99 -11.77
C PRO A 308 -14.45 6.64 -10.55
N SER A 309 -13.23 6.11 -10.77
CA SER A 309 -12.37 5.54 -9.73
C SER A 309 -10.90 6.01 -9.76
N SER A 310 -10.52 6.96 -10.61
CA SER A 310 -9.11 7.37 -10.73
C SER A 310 -8.79 8.51 -9.75
N GLY A 311 -8.10 8.20 -8.66
CA GLY A 311 -7.55 9.21 -7.74
C GLY A 311 -6.35 9.95 -8.36
N PRO A 312 -6.11 11.23 -8.03
CA PRO A 312 -5.02 12.01 -8.63
C PRO A 312 -3.66 11.70 -7.99
N VAL A 313 -2.61 11.73 -8.83
CA VAL A 313 -1.20 11.70 -8.43
C VAL A 313 -0.61 13.11 -8.64
N PHE A 314 0.11 13.63 -7.64
CA PHE A 314 0.74 14.95 -7.68
C PHE A 314 2.24 14.82 -7.95
N ARG A 315 2.79 15.67 -8.83
CA ARG A 315 4.24 15.78 -9.11
C ARG A 315 4.75 17.11 -8.55
N LEU A 316 5.92 17.08 -7.90
CA LEU A 316 6.65 18.30 -7.53
C LEU A 316 7.38 18.86 -8.78
N PRO A 317 7.53 20.18 -8.93
CA PRO A 317 8.24 20.77 -10.07
C PRO A 317 9.72 20.36 -10.06
N SER A 318 10.27 20.08 -11.24
CA SER A 318 11.72 20.03 -11.43
C SER A 318 12.29 21.44 -11.29
N SER A 319 13.38 21.58 -10.55
CA SER A 319 14.09 22.84 -10.28
C SER A 319 14.83 23.39 -11.51
N SER A 320 14.08 23.68 -12.57
CA SER A 320 14.61 24.23 -13.83
C SER A 320 13.67 25.24 -14.50
N GLU A 321 12.78 25.89 -13.75
CA GLU A 321 12.03 27.07 -14.22
C GLU A 321 11.88 28.06 -13.06
N THR A 322 12.87 28.93 -12.93
CA THR A 322 12.78 30.25 -12.29
C THR A 322 13.12 31.30 -13.34
#